data_AF-A0A1R4JNU9-F1
#
_entry.id   AF-A0A1R4JNU9-F1
#
_cell.length_a   1.000
_cell.length_b   1.000
_cell.length_c   1.000
_cell.angle_alpha   90.00
_cell.angle_beta   90.00
_cell.angle_gamma   90.00
#
_symmetry.space_group_name_H-M   'P 1'
#
loop_
_entity.id
_entity.type
_entity.pdbx_description
1 polymer ?
#
loop_
_entity_poly.entity_id
_entity_poly.type
_entity_poly.pdbx_seq_one_letter_code
_entity_poly.pdbx_strand_id
1 'polypeptide(L)'
;MEVTNLQTGELVEFQPHTPQELEHLITEIGHRLEQSVPVLRDLWDARYATEREFIAAHAKEMLRSRQDAVALRRKEADLATMDLKRAFDDAKATLHAAEALQKALQARLFGMQNINRVVASLYNASGVMK
;
A
#
# COMPACT_ATOMS: atom_id res chain seq x y z
N MET A 1 -6.41 -15.05 -2.16
CA MET A 1 -7.47 -14.11 -1.74
C MET A 1 -8.26 -14.86 -0.69
N GLU A 2 -8.54 -14.26 0.45
CA GLU A 2 -9.38 -14.94 1.45
C GLU A 2 -10.83 -14.83 0.99
N VAL A 3 -11.45 -15.97 0.73
CA VAL A 3 -12.86 -16.06 0.36
C VAL A 3 -13.55 -16.80 1.49
N THR A 4 -14.64 -16.23 1.99
CA THR A 4 -15.42 -16.87 3.04
C THR A 4 -16.13 -18.09 2.45
N ASN A 5 -15.85 -19.27 3.01
CA ASN A 5 -16.63 -20.46 2.72
C ASN A 5 -18.05 -20.24 3.25
N LEU A 6 -19.03 -20.14 2.36
CA LEU A 6 -20.42 -19.83 2.73
C LEU A 6 -21.11 -20.93 3.56
N GLN A 7 -20.54 -22.14 3.62
CA GLN A 7 -21.07 -23.26 4.39
C GLN A 7 -20.43 -23.37 5.78
N THR A 8 -19.14 -23.03 5.92
CA THR A 8 -18.39 -23.18 7.18
C THR A 8 -18.04 -21.86 7.86
N GLY A 9 -18.16 -20.74 7.14
CA GLY A 9 -17.77 -19.40 7.62
C GLY A 9 -16.25 -19.17 7.67
N GLU A 10 -15.43 -20.16 7.31
CA GLU A 10 -13.98 -20.04 7.36
C GLU A 10 -13.44 -19.18 6.21
N LEU A 11 -12.41 -18.38 6.49
CA LEU A 11 -11.64 -17.67 5.48
C LEU A 11 -10.66 -18.67 4.85
N VAL A 12 -10.89 -19.01 3.59
CA VAL A 12 -10.04 -19.95 2.85
C VAL A 12 -9.19 -19.19 1.84
N GLU A 13 -7.92 -19.56 1.71
CA GLU A 13 -7.09 -19.04 0.63
C GLU A 13 -7.56 -19.60 -0.72
N PHE A 14 -8.27 -18.78 -1.49
CA PHE A 14 -8.77 -19.15 -2.80
C PHE A 14 -7.63 -19.31 -3.80
N GLN A 15 -7.54 -20.53 -4.34
CA GLN A 15 -6.72 -20.88 -5.49
C GLN A 15 -7.63 -21.06 -6.71
N PRO A 16 -7.40 -20.36 -7.83
CA PRO A 16 -8.20 -20.57 -9.03
C PRO A 16 -7.95 -21.97 -9.58
N HIS A 17 -9.00 -22.77 -9.74
CA HIS A 17 -8.92 -24.12 -10.29
C HIS A 17 -9.40 -24.18 -11.74
N THR A 18 -10.07 -23.12 -12.21
CA THR A 18 -10.57 -22.99 -13.59
C THR A 18 -10.07 -21.72 -14.29
N PRO A 19 -10.01 -21.70 -15.63
CA PRO A 19 -9.67 -20.49 -16.38
C PRO A 19 -10.61 -19.31 -16.09
N GLN A 20 -11.89 -19.57 -15.91
CA GLN A 20 -12.90 -18.54 -15.61
C GLN A 20 -12.66 -17.89 -14.24
N GLU A 21 -12.33 -18.68 -13.23
CA GLU A 21 -11.96 -18.16 -11.90
C GLU A 21 -10.67 -17.32 -11.99
N LEU A 22 -9.69 -17.74 -12.80
CA LEU A 22 -8.46 -16.98 -13.01
C LEU A 22 -8.73 -15.62 -13.67
N GLU A 23 -9.60 -15.57 -14.68
CA GLU A 23 -10.03 -14.32 -15.32
C GLU A 23 -10.76 -13.41 -14.34
N HIS A 24 -11.66 -13.96 -13.52
CA HIS A 24 -12.35 -13.18 -12.48
C HIS A 24 -11.36 -12.54 -11.50
N LEU A 25 -10.34 -13.30 -11.04
CA LEU A 25 -9.29 -12.79 -10.17
C LEU A 25 -8.47 -11.67 -10.82
N ILE A 26 -8.14 -11.80 -12.10
CA ILE A 26 -7.41 -10.77 -12.86
C ILE A 26 -8.24 -9.48 -12.90
N THR A 27 -9.54 -9.58 -13.19
CA THR A 27 -10.45 -8.43 -13.22
C THR A 27 -10.59 -7.77 -11.86
N GLU A 28 -10.73 -8.55 -10.79
CA GLU A 28 -10.88 -8.02 -9.43
C GLU A 28 -9.61 -7.30 -8.96
N ILE A 29 -8.43 -7.89 -9.18
CA ILE A 29 -7.16 -7.23 -8.84
C ILE A 29 -6.99 -5.95 -9.67
N GLY A 30 -7.37 -5.96 -10.95
CA GLY A 30 -7.40 -4.77 -11.79
C GLY A 30 -8.25 -3.65 -11.19
N HIS A 31 -9.50 -3.94 -10.82
CA HIS A 31 -10.39 -2.97 -10.18
C HIS A 31 -9.81 -2.44 -8.87
N ARG A 32 -9.25 -3.31 -8.02
CA ARG A 32 -8.63 -2.88 -6.76
C ARG A 32 -7.43 -1.96 -6.99
N LEU A 33 -6.64 -2.20 -8.02
CA LEU A 33 -5.52 -1.32 -8.39
C LEU A 33 -6.01 0.04 -8.88
N GLU A 34 -7.08 0.10 -9.67
CA GLU A 34 -7.69 1.37 -10.10
C GLU A 34 -8.26 2.15 -8.91
N GLN A 35 -9.00 1.46 -8.03
CA GLN A 35 -9.55 2.05 -6.81
C GLN A 35 -8.48 2.49 -5.80
N SER A 36 -7.26 1.95 -5.88
CA SER A 36 -6.15 2.35 -5.00
C SER A 36 -5.61 3.75 -5.28
N VAL A 37 -5.80 4.27 -6.49
CA VAL A 37 -5.23 5.57 -6.91
C VAL A 37 -5.70 6.74 -6.04
N PRO A 38 -7.02 7.00 -5.85
CA PRO A 38 -7.46 8.08 -4.98
C PRO A 38 -7.02 7.88 -3.53
N VAL A 39 -6.99 6.64 -3.03
CA VAL A 39 -6.55 6.33 -1.67
C VAL A 39 -5.07 6.70 -1.47
N LEU A 40 -4.21 6.32 -2.42
CA LEU A 40 -2.78 6.66 -2.36
C LEU A 40 -2.54 8.17 -2.44
N ARG A 41 -3.31 8.89 -3.27
CA ARG A 41 -3.26 10.35 -3.31
C ARG A 41 -3.59 10.96 -1.95
N ASP A 42 -4.68 10.51 -1.32
CA ASP A 42 -5.11 11.05 -0.03
C ASP A 42 -4.08 10.73 1.08
N LEU A 43 -3.42 9.56 1.04
CA LEU A 43 -2.31 9.22 1.92
C LEU A 43 -1.07 10.10 1.69
N TRP A 44 -0.75 10.42 0.43
CA TRP A 44 0.31 11.36 0.09
C TRP A 44 0.01 12.75 0.66
N ASP A 45 -1.21 13.24 0.48
CA ASP A 45 -1.64 14.54 1.00
C ASP A 45 -1.54 14.59 2.54
N ALA A 46 -1.98 13.52 3.23
CA ALA A 46 -1.86 13.39 4.68
C ALA A 46 -0.40 13.38 5.15
N ARG A 47 0.49 12.66 4.46
CA ARG A 47 1.93 12.64 4.74
C ARG A 47 2.53 14.05 4.59
N TYR A 48 2.20 14.76 3.52
CA TYR A 48 2.73 16.11 3.30
C TYR A 48 2.15 17.13 4.27
N ALA A 49 0.89 16.99 4.67
CA ALA A 49 0.27 17.86 5.66
C ALA A 49 0.98 17.74 7.02
N THR A 50 1.16 16.51 7.52
CA THR A 50 1.85 16.23 8.79
C THR A 50 3.32 16.63 8.74
N GLU A 51 4.01 16.42 7.60
CA GLU A 51 5.39 16.86 7.40
C GLU A 51 5.54 18.38 7.49
N ARG A 52 4.68 19.13 6.80
CA ARG A 52 4.71 20.60 6.83
C ARG A 52 4.44 21.14 8.23
N GLU A 53 3.50 20.54 8.95
CA GLU A 53 3.18 20.93 10.32
C GLU A 53 4.37 20.70 11.26
N PHE A 54 4.98 19.52 11.21
CA PHE A 54 6.19 19.21 11.98
C PHE A 54 7.33 20.18 11.67
N ILE A 55 7.65 20.41 10.39
CA ILE A 55 8.75 21.31 9.99
C ILE A 55 8.49 22.73 10.49
N ALA A 56 7.27 23.24 10.33
CA ALA A 56 6.92 24.59 10.76
C ALA A 56 6.99 24.74 12.29
N ALA A 57 6.48 23.76 13.03
CA ALA A 57 6.54 23.77 14.50
C ALA A 57 7.98 23.66 15.00
N HIS A 58 8.76 22.73 14.46
CA HIS A 58 10.15 22.51 14.87
C HIS A 58 11.00 23.76 14.64
N ALA A 59 10.86 24.40 13.48
CA ALA A 59 11.53 25.65 13.18
C ALA A 59 11.13 26.79 14.15
N LYS A 60 9.84 26.89 14.52
CA LYS A 60 9.38 27.88 15.50
C LYS A 60 9.98 27.63 16.88
N GLU A 61 10.03 26.38 17.33
CA GLU A 61 10.62 26.04 18.64
C GLU A 61 12.14 26.27 18.66
N MET A 62 12.84 25.96 17.56
CA MET A 62 14.26 26.32 17.39
C MET A 62 14.52 27.82 17.53
N LEU A 63 13.63 28.67 17.01
CA LEU A 63 13.75 30.13 17.08
C LEU A 63 13.36 30.70 18.46
N ARG A 64 12.47 30.01 19.18
CA ARG A 64 11.99 30.42 20.52
C ARG A 64 12.91 29.98 21.66
N SER A 65 13.69 28.92 21.45
CA SER A 65 14.59 28.38 22.47
C SER A 65 15.56 29.45 22.99
N ARG A 66 15.68 29.52 24.31
CA ARG A 66 16.59 30.43 25.01
C ARG A 66 17.96 29.81 25.30
N GLN A 67 18.19 28.57 24.86
CA GLN A 67 19.47 27.89 25.07
C GLN A 67 20.59 28.60 24.29
N ASP A 68 21.80 28.64 24.82
CA ASP A 68 22.92 29.29 24.13
C ASP A 68 23.49 28.40 23.01
N ALA A 69 23.59 27.09 23.27
CA ALA A 69 24.12 26.14 22.31
C ALA A 69 23.04 25.66 21.32
N VAL A 70 23.33 25.72 20.01
CA VAL A 70 22.44 25.24 18.95
C VAL A 70 22.03 23.78 19.14
N ALA A 71 22.93 22.94 19.65
CA ALA A 71 22.63 21.54 19.95
C ALA A 71 21.52 21.39 21.02
N LEU A 72 21.55 22.22 22.07
CA LEU A 72 20.52 22.23 23.11
C LEU A 72 19.20 22.80 22.58
N ARG A 73 19.24 23.86 21.75
CA ARG A 73 18.03 24.36 21.05
C ARG A 73 17.35 23.26 20.25
N ARG A 74 18.14 22.45 19.53
CA ARG A 74 17.62 21.32 18.75
C ARG A 74 16.96 20.28 19.64
N LYS A 75 17.59 19.89 20.75
CA LYS A 75 16.99 18.92 21.68
C LYS A 75 15.69 19.43 22.31
N GLU A 76 15.62 20.71 22.64
CA GLU A 76 14.40 21.33 23.15
C GLU A 76 13.28 21.34 22.10
N ALA A 77 13.59 21.74 20.86
CA ALA A 77 12.64 21.72 19.75
C ALA A 77 12.18 20.29 19.39
N ASP A 78 13.09 19.32 19.38
CA ASP A 78 12.80 17.90 19.16
C ASP A 78 11.81 17.38 20.23
N LEU A 79 12.06 17.71 21.50
CA LEU A 79 11.19 17.31 22.60
C LEU A 79 9.81 17.97 22.52
N ALA A 80 9.76 19.27 22.21
CA ALA A 80 8.52 20.03 22.10
C ALA A 80 7.65 19.61 20.91
N THR A 81 8.25 19.05 19.86
CA THR A 81 7.56 18.64 18.63
C THR A 81 7.47 17.13 18.43
N MET A 82 7.79 16.36 19.47
CA MET A 82 7.86 14.89 19.41
C MET A 82 6.55 14.26 18.91
N ASP A 83 5.39 14.76 19.34
CA ASP A 83 4.10 14.21 18.91
C ASP A 83 3.80 14.49 17.43
N LEU A 84 4.19 15.68 16.92
CA LEU A 84 4.08 16.00 15.49
C LEU A 84 5.03 15.14 14.66
N LYS A 85 6.23 14.87 15.18
CA LYS A 85 7.19 13.96 14.55
C LYS A 85 6.62 12.55 14.44
N ARG A 86 6.01 12.03 15.51
CA ARG A 86 5.33 10.72 15.51
C ARG A 86 4.21 10.68 14.48
N ALA A 87 3.32 11.67 14.47
CA ALA A 87 2.22 11.74 13.49
C ALA A 87 2.73 11.73 12.04
N PHE A 88 3.81 12.47 11.76
CA PHE A 88 4.46 12.44 10.45
C PHE A 88 5.04 11.06 10.11
N ASP A 89 5.75 10.44 11.06
CA ASP A 89 6.36 9.11 10.84
C ASP A 89 5.29 8.02 10.64
N ASP A 90 4.17 8.08 11.37
CA ASP A 90 3.03 7.16 11.23
C ASP A 90 2.35 7.32 9.87
N ALA A 91 2.11 8.56 9.43
CA ALA A 91 1.55 8.85 8.10
C ALA A 91 2.48 8.33 6.98
N LYS A 92 3.78 8.52 7.15
CA LYS A 92 4.80 8.01 6.21
C LYS A 92 4.84 6.49 6.17
N ALA A 93 4.79 5.82 7.33
CA ALA A 93 4.76 4.36 7.41
C ALA A 93 3.51 3.79 6.74
N THR A 94 2.35 4.41 6.99
CA THR A 94 1.07 4.02 6.37
C THR A 94 1.11 4.12 4.86
N LEU A 95 1.61 5.24 4.33
CA LEU A 95 1.79 5.42 2.89
C LEU A 95 2.71 4.33 2.29
N HIS A 96 3.88 4.09 2.89
CA HIS A 96 4.80 3.08 2.36
C HIS A 96 4.24 1.67 2.40
N ALA A 97 3.47 1.32 3.43
CA ALA A 97 2.78 0.04 3.48
C ALA A 97 1.75 -0.09 2.32
N ALA A 98 1.00 0.98 2.03
CA ALA A 98 0.06 1.00 0.92
C ALA A 98 0.75 0.91 -0.45
N GLU A 99 1.86 1.62 -0.66
CA GLU A 99 2.68 1.52 -1.87
C GLU A 99 3.26 0.12 -2.08
N ALA A 100 3.73 -0.51 -1.00
CA ALA A 100 4.22 -1.88 -1.04
C ALA A 100 3.12 -2.88 -1.41
N LEU A 101 1.91 -2.71 -0.84
CA LEU A 101 0.75 -3.53 -1.19
C LEU A 101 0.36 -3.35 -2.66
N GLN A 102 0.33 -2.13 -3.17
CA GLN A 102 0.03 -1.86 -4.58
C GLN A 102 1.01 -2.58 -5.51
N LYS A 103 2.32 -2.52 -5.21
CA LYS A 103 3.36 -3.23 -5.96
C LYS A 103 3.18 -4.75 -5.90
N ALA A 104 2.84 -5.30 -4.73
CA ALA A 104 2.57 -6.72 -4.57
C ALA A 104 1.36 -7.17 -5.39
N LEU A 105 0.29 -6.37 -5.42
CA LEU A 105 -0.89 -6.62 -6.25
C LEU A 105 -0.57 -6.56 -7.75
N GLN A 106 0.24 -5.61 -8.21
CA GLN A 106 0.71 -5.55 -9.60
C GLN A 106 1.51 -6.79 -9.97
N ALA A 107 2.45 -7.21 -9.12
CA ALA A 107 3.24 -8.43 -9.34
C ALA A 107 2.35 -9.68 -9.42
N ARG A 108 1.34 -9.78 -8.54
CA ARG A 108 0.34 -10.85 -8.55
C ARG A 108 -0.48 -10.85 -9.84
N LEU A 109 -0.93 -9.68 -10.31
CA LEU A 109 -1.67 -9.53 -11.56
C LEU A 109 -0.84 -10.04 -12.75
N PHE A 110 0.42 -9.62 -12.86
CA PHE A 110 1.32 -10.10 -13.90
C PHE A 110 1.55 -11.63 -13.83
N GLY A 111 1.70 -12.18 -12.63
CA GLY A 111 1.80 -13.62 -12.42
C GLY A 111 0.56 -14.35 -12.96
N MET A 112 -0.63 -13.86 -12.63
CA MET A 112 -1.91 -14.45 -13.07
C MET A 112 -2.12 -14.33 -14.59
N GLN A 113 -1.80 -13.20 -15.19
CA GLN A 113 -1.87 -13.01 -16.65
C GLN A 113 -0.95 -13.99 -17.39
N ASN A 114 0.25 -14.23 -16.86
CA ASN A 114 1.17 -15.22 -17.42
C ASN A 114 0.62 -16.65 -17.33
N ILE A 115 0.04 -17.02 -16.18
CA ILE A 115 -0.62 -18.32 -16.01
C ILE A 115 -1.77 -18.47 -17.01
N ASN A 116 -2.61 -17.45 -17.16
CA ASN A 116 -3.76 -17.50 -18.08
C ASN A 116 -3.32 -17.76 -19.53
N ARG A 117 -2.24 -17.09 -19.96
CA ARG A 117 -1.65 -17.31 -21.30
C ARG A 117 -1.18 -18.75 -21.50
N VAL A 118 -0.55 -19.36 -20.50
CA VAL A 118 -0.10 -20.76 -20.58
C VAL A 118 -1.29 -21.72 -20.63
N VAL A 119 -2.28 -21.51 -19.77
CA VAL A 119 -3.50 -22.34 -19.73
C VAL A 119 -4.24 -22.27 -21.07
N ALA A 120 -4.45 -21.08 -21.63
CA ALA A 120 -5.05 -20.91 -22.94
C ALA A 120 -4.28 -21.65 -24.05
N SER A 121 -2.95 -21.63 -24.00
CA SER A 121 -2.11 -22.37 -24.94
C SER A 121 -2.28 -23.90 -24.83
N LEU A 122 -2.44 -24.43 -23.61
CA LEU A 122 -2.65 -25.87 -23.39
C LEU A 122 -4.01 -26.33 -23.92
N TYR A 123 -5.08 -25.57 -23.66
CA TYR A 123 -6.41 -25.87 -24.21
C TYR A 123 -6.41 -25.85 -25.75
N ASN A 124 -5.71 -24.88 -26.35
CA ASN A 124 -5.57 -24.80 -27.82
C ASN A 124 -4.72 -25.95 -28.39
N ALA A 125 -3.71 -26.43 -27.67
CA ALA A 125 -2.88 -27.58 -28.08
C ALA A 125 -3.64 -28.91 -27.95
N SER A 126 -4.47 -29.07 -26.91
CA SER A 126 -5.30 -30.28 -26.70
C SER A 126 -6.53 -30.33 -27.61
N GLY A 127 -6.96 -29.21 -28.19
CA GLY A 127 -8.06 -29.12 -29.16
C GLY A 127 -7.69 -29.50 -30.61
N VAL A 128 -6.45 -29.89 -30.88
CA VAL A 128 -5.96 -30.31 -32.21
C VAL A 128 -5.34 -31.71 -32.15
N MET A 129 -6.14 -32.69 -31.72
CA MET A 129 -5.99 -34.07 -32.20
C MET A 129 -7.38 -34.52 -32.66
N LYS A 130 -7.62 -34.35 -33.96
CA LYS A 130 -8.54 -35.19 -34.71
C LYS A 130 -7.88 -36.54 -34.97
#